data_AF-A0A7V0SSE3-F1
#
_entry.id   AF-A0A7V0SSE3-F1
#
_cell.length_a   1.000
_cell.length_b   1.000
_cell.length_c   1.000
_cell.angle_alpha   90.00
_cell.angle_beta   90.00
_cell.angle_gamma   90.00
#
_symmetry.space_group_name_H-M   'P 1'
#
loop_
_entity.id
_entity.type
_entity.pdbx_description
1 polymer ?
#
loop_
_entity_poly.entity_id
_entity_poly.type
_entity_poly.pdbx_seq_one_letter_code
_entity_poly.pdbx_strand_id
1 'polypeptide(L)'
;SNKIKIIGWIIFAFYWSVMPKTLYFGEDGDFVNAFICIVGVYIFFYLAYHEWLSIERKEQISCLNWIAGASAIAGLIYYGIELTPLKEMLIQAVAFQSAGLLNFFTENVVVQGENIYYNGSYVVTIIFACTAVQSFVIFVGMIFALKKIKAKKILIGLLVTVVPVYFLNLIRNASIVYLLANEITDFSTAHNIIGKGGSLIALVILLLIVTKFIPEIMDEIFCLIDLPKRKGPLEKIFSRKK
;
A
#
# COMPACT_ATOMS: atom_id res chain seq x y z
N SER A 1 22.49 9.42 -1.49
CA SER A 1 23.14 9.80 -2.76
C SER A 1 22.18 9.56 -3.91
N ASN A 2 22.07 10.49 -4.88
CA ASN A 2 21.17 10.32 -6.04
C ASN A 2 21.49 9.05 -6.85
N LYS A 3 22.77 8.65 -6.95
CA LYS A 3 23.19 7.41 -7.62
C LYS A 3 22.56 6.15 -7.00
N ILE A 4 22.48 6.10 -5.67
CA ILE A 4 21.86 4.98 -4.94
C ILE A 4 20.36 4.92 -5.26
N LYS A 5 19.69 6.07 -5.29
CA LYS A 5 18.25 6.15 -5.61
C LYS A 5 17.98 5.69 -7.04
N ILE A 6 18.80 6.08 -8.01
CA ILE A 6 18.71 5.61 -9.42
C ILE A 6 18.78 4.08 -9.48
N ILE A 7 19.81 3.49 -8.86
CA ILE A 7 19.98 2.03 -8.84
C ILE A 7 18.78 1.36 -8.17
N GLY A 8 18.33 1.89 -7.03
CA GLY A 8 17.15 1.39 -6.32
C GLY A 8 15.90 1.38 -7.20
N TRP A 9 15.60 2.48 -7.90
CA TRP A 9 14.45 2.56 -8.80
C TRP A 9 14.54 1.59 -9.97
N ILE A 10 15.73 1.41 -10.55
CA ILE A 10 15.94 0.44 -11.65
C ILE A 10 15.72 -0.99 -11.16
N ILE A 11 16.28 -1.37 -10.00
CA ILE A 11 16.07 -2.69 -9.41
C ILE A 11 14.58 -2.91 -9.13
N PHE A 12 13.90 -1.90 -8.57
CA PHE A 12 12.47 -1.99 -8.26
C PHE A 12 11.61 -2.12 -9.52
N ALA A 13 11.96 -1.41 -10.60
CA ALA A 13 11.33 -1.56 -11.91
C ALA A 13 11.46 -3.00 -12.45
N PHE A 14 12.66 -3.58 -12.38
CA PHE A 14 12.85 -4.97 -12.82
C PHE A 14 12.11 -5.98 -11.95
N TYR A 15 12.12 -5.80 -10.62
CA TYR A 15 11.33 -6.63 -9.71
C TYR A 15 9.82 -6.57 -10.04
N TRP A 16 9.29 -5.38 -10.32
CA TRP A 16 7.89 -5.24 -10.72
C TRP A 16 7.62 -5.81 -12.11
N SER A 17 8.57 -5.76 -13.04
CA SER A 17 8.35 -6.27 -14.40
C SER A 17 8.04 -7.77 -14.49
N VAL A 18 8.43 -8.57 -13.48
CA VAL A 18 8.17 -10.01 -13.44
C VAL A 18 6.86 -10.38 -12.71
N MET A 19 6.24 -9.43 -12.00
CA MET A 19 5.03 -9.66 -11.18
C MET A 19 3.69 -9.74 -11.94
N PRO A 20 3.47 -9.10 -13.11
CA PRO A 20 2.15 -9.08 -13.75
C PRO A 20 1.59 -10.48 -14.06
N LYS A 21 2.47 -11.42 -14.43
CA LYS A 21 2.06 -12.81 -14.67
C LYS A 21 1.53 -13.45 -13.37
N THR A 22 2.26 -13.27 -12.27
CA THR A 22 1.87 -13.82 -10.96
C THR A 22 0.58 -13.20 -10.46
N LEU A 23 0.42 -11.88 -10.59
CA LEU A 23 -0.79 -11.18 -10.15
C LEU A 23 -2.01 -11.58 -10.99
N TYR A 24 -1.87 -11.64 -12.32
CA TYR A 24 -3.00 -11.96 -13.19
C TYR A 24 -3.42 -13.44 -13.09
N PHE A 25 -2.46 -14.37 -13.16
CA PHE A 25 -2.78 -15.80 -13.17
C PHE A 25 -2.87 -16.41 -11.77
N GLY A 26 -2.26 -15.80 -10.76
CA GLY A 26 -2.24 -16.29 -9.38
C GLY A 26 -3.35 -15.74 -8.48
N GLU A 27 -4.00 -14.63 -8.87
CA GLU A 27 -5.14 -14.04 -8.13
C GLU A 27 -6.43 -14.01 -8.97
N ASP A 28 -6.74 -15.12 -9.66
CA ASP A 28 -8.00 -15.32 -10.40
C ASP A 28 -8.37 -14.20 -11.39
N GLY A 29 -7.39 -13.71 -12.15
CA GLY A 29 -7.61 -12.70 -13.18
C GLY A 29 -7.60 -11.25 -12.67
N ASP A 30 -6.81 -10.95 -11.63
CA ASP A 30 -6.64 -9.58 -11.11
C ASP A 30 -5.94 -8.66 -12.13
N PHE A 31 -6.73 -8.19 -13.08
CA PHE A 31 -6.31 -7.30 -14.15
C PHE A 31 -5.87 -5.93 -13.62
N VAL A 32 -6.53 -5.43 -12.57
CA VAL A 32 -6.28 -4.07 -12.06
C VAL A 32 -4.88 -4.00 -11.46
N ASN A 33 -4.50 -4.94 -10.61
CA ASN A 33 -3.17 -4.95 -10.01
C ASN A 33 -2.08 -5.29 -11.04
N ALA A 34 -2.36 -6.19 -11.99
CA ALA A 34 -1.42 -6.46 -13.09
C ALA A 34 -1.16 -5.20 -13.94
N PHE A 35 -2.21 -4.44 -14.27
CA PHE A 35 -2.10 -3.18 -15.00
C PHE A 35 -1.33 -2.11 -14.21
N ILE A 36 -1.67 -1.90 -12.93
CA ILE A 36 -0.96 -0.96 -12.06
C ILE A 36 0.52 -1.34 -11.94
N CYS A 37 0.82 -2.64 -11.87
CA CYS A 37 2.19 -3.13 -11.81
C CYS A 37 2.99 -2.75 -13.06
N ILE A 38 2.41 -2.95 -14.25
CA ILE A 38 3.02 -2.55 -15.53
C ILE A 38 3.25 -1.04 -15.58
N VAL A 39 2.25 -0.24 -15.22
CA VAL A 39 2.39 1.23 -15.15
C VAL A 39 3.49 1.63 -14.16
N GLY A 40 3.57 0.95 -13.02
CA GLY A 40 4.60 1.15 -11.99
C GLY A 40 6.02 1.03 -12.54
N VAL A 41 6.29 0.04 -13.41
CA VAL A 41 7.61 -0.12 -14.06
C VAL A 41 8.04 1.17 -14.78
N TYR A 42 7.14 1.79 -15.55
CA TYR A 42 7.43 3.05 -16.25
C TYR A 42 7.63 4.21 -15.28
N ILE A 43 6.83 4.28 -14.21
CA ILE A 43 6.96 5.30 -13.17
C ILE A 43 8.33 5.20 -12.49
N PHE A 44 8.80 4.00 -12.14
CA PHE A 44 10.10 3.84 -11.49
C PHE A 44 11.27 4.23 -12.40
N PHE A 45 11.23 3.87 -13.69
CA PHE A 45 12.22 4.39 -14.65
C PHE A 45 12.15 5.91 -14.78
N TYR A 46 10.96 6.50 -14.73
CA TYR A 46 10.78 7.94 -14.77
C TYR A 46 11.35 8.65 -13.52
N LEU A 47 11.19 8.07 -12.33
CA LEU A 47 11.82 8.54 -11.11
C LEU A 47 13.36 8.44 -11.21
N ALA A 48 13.89 7.32 -11.70
CA ALA A 48 15.33 7.15 -11.95
C ALA A 48 15.87 8.22 -12.92
N TYR A 49 15.12 8.54 -13.98
CA TYR A 49 15.44 9.61 -14.92
C TYR A 49 15.51 10.98 -14.24
N HIS A 50 14.52 11.33 -13.40
CA HIS A 50 14.52 12.60 -12.68
C HIS A 50 15.60 12.71 -11.60
N GLU A 51 16.02 11.59 -11.02
CA GLU A 51 17.18 11.52 -10.13
C GLU A 51 18.47 11.80 -10.90
N TRP A 52 18.65 11.21 -12.08
CA TRP A 52 19.76 11.53 -12.97
C TRP A 52 19.75 13.01 -13.39
N LEU A 53 18.59 13.55 -13.79
CA LEU A 53 18.45 14.96 -14.15
C LEU A 53 18.86 15.90 -12.99
N SER A 54 18.59 15.48 -11.74
CA SER A 54 18.98 16.25 -10.55
C SER A 54 20.49 16.22 -10.33
N ILE A 55 21.20 15.16 -10.72
CA ILE A 55 22.67 15.12 -10.72
C ILE A 55 23.23 16.11 -11.75
N GLU A 56 22.75 16.04 -13.00
CA GLU A 56 23.23 16.90 -14.10
C GLU A 56 23.02 18.39 -13.79
N ARG A 57 21.86 18.73 -13.22
CA ARG A 57 21.51 20.12 -12.87
C ARG A 57 22.02 20.56 -11.50
N LYS A 58 22.66 19.67 -10.73
CA LYS A 58 23.08 19.91 -9.34
C LYS A 58 21.93 20.41 -8.45
N GLU A 59 20.72 19.91 -8.72
CA GLU A 59 19.50 20.26 -8.00
C GLU A 59 19.20 19.23 -6.90
N GLN A 60 18.55 19.68 -5.83
CA GLN A 60 18.00 18.81 -4.79
C GLN A 60 16.49 18.98 -4.75
N ILE A 61 15.78 17.97 -5.24
CA ILE A 61 14.32 17.96 -5.26
C ILE A 61 13.82 17.27 -3.98
N SER A 62 12.96 17.94 -3.22
CA SER A 62 12.42 17.40 -1.96
C SER A 62 11.64 16.11 -2.20
N CYS A 63 10.72 16.12 -3.18
CA CYS A 63 9.81 15.01 -3.40
C CYS A 63 10.49 13.75 -3.90
N LEU A 64 11.58 13.87 -4.67
CA LEU A 64 12.41 12.73 -5.06
C LEU A 64 13.09 12.07 -3.86
N ASN A 65 13.57 12.88 -2.90
CA ASN A 65 14.13 12.37 -1.66
C ASN A 65 13.04 11.75 -0.77
N TRP A 66 11.88 12.40 -0.69
CA TRP A 66 10.74 11.95 0.09
C TRP A 66 10.20 10.61 -0.41
N ILE A 67 9.92 10.47 -1.71
CA ILE A 67 9.36 9.23 -2.26
C ILE A 67 10.35 8.06 -2.16
N ALA A 68 11.65 8.31 -2.40
CA ALA A 68 12.68 7.29 -2.21
C ALA A 68 12.79 6.86 -0.73
N GLY A 69 12.73 7.82 0.19
CA GLY A 69 12.70 7.55 1.64
C GLY A 69 11.46 6.78 2.05
N ALA A 70 10.29 7.18 1.57
CA ALA A 70 9.01 6.54 1.87
C ALA A 70 8.99 5.09 1.39
N SER A 71 9.42 4.85 0.14
CA SER A 71 9.53 3.50 -0.42
C SER A 71 10.54 2.64 0.34
N ALA A 72 11.70 3.20 0.72
CA ALA A 72 12.70 2.47 1.49
C ALA A 72 12.19 2.09 2.88
N ILE A 73 11.59 3.04 3.61
CA ILE A 73 11.02 2.78 4.95
C ILE A 73 9.89 1.76 4.85
N ALA A 74 8.97 1.93 3.89
CA ALA A 74 7.86 1.02 3.72
C ALA A 74 8.32 -0.41 3.40
N GLY A 75 9.25 -0.56 2.46
CA GLY A 75 9.82 -1.86 2.09
C GLY A 75 10.58 -2.51 3.24
N LEU A 76 11.42 -1.76 3.95
CA LEU A 76 12.17 -2.28 5.11
C LEU A 76 11.25 -2.80 6.21
N ILE A 77 10.18 -2.05 6.53
CA ILE A 77 9.23 -2.48 7.56
C ILE A 77 8.43 -3.69 7.07
N TYR A 78 7.90 -3.66 5.84
CA TYR A 78 7.08 -4.74 5.31
C TYR A 78 7.83 -6.06 5.26
N TYR A 79 8.97 -6.09 4.55
CA TYR A 79 9.78 -7.31 4.42
C TYR A 79 10.45 -7.67 5.74
N GLY A 80 10.78 -6.69 6.58
CA GLY A 80 11.28 -6.93 7.94
C GLY A 80 10.28 -7.69 8.80
N ILE A 81 8.99 -7.36 8.73
CA ILE A 81 7.94 -8.11 9.42
C ILE A 81 7.77 -9.49 8.78
N GLU A 82 7.68 -9.55 7.46
CA GLU A 82 7.44 -10.79 6.70
C GLU A 82 8.48 -11.88 6.97
N LEU A 83 9.74 -11.50 7.18
CA LEU A 83 10.86 -12.41 7.46
C LEU A 83 10.97 -12.85 8.93
N THR A 84 10.05 -12.42 9.80
CA THR A 84 10.11 -12.71 11.24
C THR A 84 8.85 -13.44 11.72
N PRO A 85 8.88 -14.08 12.91
CA PRO A 85 7.68 -14.70 13.50
C PRO A 85 6.53 -13.72 13.76
N LEU A 86 6.79 -12.41 13.71
CA LEU A 86 5.77 -11.38 13.86
C LEU A 86 4.70 -11.47 12.77
N LYS A 87 5.05 -11.96 11.57
CA LYS A 87 4.10 -12.22 10.48
C LYS A 87 2.95 -13.13 10.96
N GLU A 88 3.29 -14.27 11.56
CA GLU A 88 2.30 -15.26 12.04
C GLU A 88 1.49 -14.72 13.22
N MET A 89 2.13 -13.97 14.13
CA MET A 89 1.44 -13.32 15.24
C MET A 89 0.38 -12.33 14.76
N LEU A 90 0.69 -11.54 13.72
CA LEU A 90 -0.24 -10.58 13.14
C LEU A 90 -1.40 -11.27 12.42
N ILE A 91 -1.12 -12.34 11.67
CA ILE A 91 -2.15 -13.16 11.02
C ILE A 91 -3.14 -13.69 12.06
N GLN A 92 -2.65 -14.35 13.10
CA GLN A 92 -3.50 -14.94 14.14
C GLN A 92 -4.27 -13.87 14.92
N ALA A 93 -3.64 -12.75 15.26
CA ALA A 93 -4.30 -11.64 15.94
C ALA A 93 -5.45 -11.06 15.11
N VAL A 94 -5.22 -10.83 13.82
CA VAL A 94 -6.23 -10.29 12.91
C VAL A 94 -7.33 -11.32 12.65
N ALA A 95 -7.01 -12.61 12.52
CA ALA A 95 -8.01 -13.67 12.39
C ALA A 95 -8.93 -13.70 13.60
N PHE A 96 -8.34 -13.72 14.82
CA PHE A 96 -9.09 -13.72 16.06
C PHE A 96 -9.99 -12.49 16.21
N GLN A 97 -9.47 -11.29 15.95
CA GLN A 97 -10.22 -10.05 16.12
C GLN A 97 -11.29 -9.84 15.05
N SER A 98 -11.03 -10.25 13.80
CA SER A 98 -12.03 -10.16 12.72
C SER A 98 -13.17 -11.15 12.95
N ALA A 99 -12.84 -12.38 13.37
CA ALA A 99 -13.85 -13.37 13.73
C ALA A 99 -14.64 -12.94 14.97
N GLY A 100 -13.98 -12.39 15.99
CA GLY A 100 -14.65 -11.86 17.18
C GLY A 100 -15.62 -10.72 16.84
N LEU A 101 -15.22 -9.81 15.94
CA LEU A 101 -16.09 -8.75 15.42
C LEU A 101 -17.32 -9.33 14.71
N LEU A 102 -17.15 -10.37 13.87
CA LEU A 102 -18.27 -11.01 13.18
C LEU A 102 -19.17 -11.78 14.16
N ASN A 103 -18.58 -12.52 15.09
CA ASN A 103 -19.28 -13.34 16.06
C ASN A 103 -20.23 -12.52 16.94
N PHE A 104 -19.91 -11.24 17.16
CA PHE A 104 -20.81 -10.29 17.83
C PHE A 104 -22.16 -10.11 17.13
N PHE A 105 -22.23 -10.31 15.80
CA PHE A 105 -23.44 -10.10 15.00
C PHE A 105 -24.14 -11.38 14.56
N THR A 106 -23.40 -12.47 14.33
CA THR A 106 -23.93 -13.70 13.72
C THR A 106 -23.93 -14.91 14.64
N GLU A 107 -23.13 -14.86 15.71
CA GLU A 107 -22.79 -16.02 16.55
C GLU A 107 -22.12 -17.16 15.73
N ASN A 108 -21.65 -18.22 16.40
CA ASN A 108 -21.07 -19.44 15.80
C ASN A 108 -19.84 -19.28 14.86
N VAL A 109 -19.01 -18.27 15.10
CA VAL A 109 -17.72 -18.11 14.41
C VAL A 109 -16.60 -18.68 15.28
N VAL A 110 -15.79 -19.60 14.72
CA VAL A 110 -14.65 -20.21 15.43
C VAL A 110 -13.36 -20.00 14.64
N VAL A 111 -12.27 -19.72 15.35
CA VAL A 111 -10.94 -19.54 14.76
C VAL A 111 -10.02 -20.69 15.18
N GLN A 112 -9.33 -21.30 14.22
CA GLN A 112 -8.27 -22.27 14.47
C GLN A 112 -6.99 -21.81 13.76
N GLY A 113 -6.09 -21.18 14.52
CA GLY A 113 -4.90 -20.54 13.97
C GLY A 113 -5.28 -19.38 13.05
N GLU A 114 -5.08 -19.55 11.75
CA GLU A 114 -5.41 -18.59 10.69
C GLU A 114 -6.73 -18.88 9.97
N ASN A 115 -7.33 -20.05 10.23
CA ASN A 115 -8.55 -20.50 9.57
C ASN A 115 -9.79 -20.04 10.33
N ILE A 116 -10.77 -19.52 9.60
CA ILE A 116 -12.07 -19.10 10.12
C ILE A 116 -13.15 -20.09 9.69
N TYR A 117 -13.91 -20.55 10.68
CA TYR A 117 -15.04 -21.46 10.52
C TYR A 117 -16.34 -20.75 10.92
N TYR A 118 -17.40 -21.05 10.19
CA TYR A 118 -18.75 -20.54 10.45
C TYR A 118 -19.72 -21.72 10.47
N ASN A 119 -20.49 -21.88 11.55
CA ASN A 119 -21.39 -23.02 11.74
C ASN A 119 -20.70 -24.39 11.55
N GLY A 120 -19.42 -24.49 11.92
CA GLY A 120 -18.61 -25.71 11.78
C GLY A 120 -18.02 -25.94 10.38
N SER A 121 -18.39 -25.13 9.39
CA SER A 121 -17.85 -25.19 8.02
C SER A 121 -16.66 -24.25 7.86
N TYR A 122 -15.63 -24.71 7.13
CA TYR A 122 -14.51 -23.87 6.75
C TYR A 122 -14.97 -22.75 5.80
N VAL A 123 -14.54 -21.51 6.05
CA VAL A 123 -14.88 -20.35 5.22
C VAL A 123 -13.65 -19.80 4.49
N VAL A 124 -12.63 -19.40 5.25
CA VAL A 124 -11.47 -18.69 4.69
C VAL A 124 -10.26 -18.76 5.62
N THR A 125 -9.07 -18.68 5.04
CA THR A 125 -7.79 -18.49 5.74
C THR A 125 -7.35 -17.03 5.67
N ILE A 126 -7.00 -16.44 6.81
CA ILE A 126 -6.39 -15.11 6.85
C ILE A 126 -4.90 -15.24 6.52
N ILE A 127 -4.44 -14.50 5.52
CA ILE A 127 -3.03 -14.46 5.12
C ILE A 127 -2.40 -13.11 5.49
N PHE A 128 -1.08 -12.98 5.36
CA PHE A 128 -0.36 -11.75 5.70
C PHE A 128 -0.90 -10.50 5.00
N ALA A 129 -1.31 -10.61 3.74
CA ALA A 129 -1.91 -9.50 2.98
C ALA A 129 -3.22 -8.96 3.61
N CYS A 130 -3.90 -9.75 4.44
CA CYS A 130 -5.14 -9.38 5.13
C CYS A 130 -4.91 -8.73 6.50
N THR A 131 -3.67 -8.46 6.90
CA THR A 131 -3.33 -7.94 8.24
C THR A 131 -3.27 -6.41 8.35
N ALA A 132 -3.62 -5.70 7.26
CA ALA A 132 -3.48 -4.24 7.10
C ALA A 132 -2.03 -3.70 7.03
N VAL A 133 -1.01 -4.55 7.26
CA VAL A 133 0.41 -4.12 7.30
C VAL A 133 0.82 -3.35 6.04
N GLN A 134 0.38 -3.79 4.85
CA GLN A 134 0.63 -3.09 3.59
C GLN A 134 0.17 -1.62 3.62
N SER A 135 -1.00 -1.36 4.19
CA SER A 135 -1.54 -0.01 4.31
C SER A 135 -0.84 0.81 5.40
N PHE A 136 -0.44 0.18 6.51
CA PHE A 136 0.34 0.83 7.56
C PHE A 136 1.68 1.33 7.03
N VAL A 137 2.44 0.47 6.35
CA VAL A 137 3.78 0.83 5.89
C VAL A 137 3.76 1.96 4.87
N ILE A 138 2.69 2.12 4.11
CA ILE A 138 2.49 3.26 3.19
C ILE A 138 2.42 4.56 3.99
N PHE A 139 1.53 4.66 4.98
CA PHE A 139 1.42 5.89 5.79
C PHE A 139 2.64 6.14 6.67
N VAL A 140 3.17 5.09 7.31
CA VAL A 140 4.40 5.17 8.11
C VAL A 140 5.56 5.66 7.23
N GLY A 141 5.76 5.06 6.06
CA GLY A 141 6.79 5.47 5.11
C GLY A 141 6.63 6.93 4.68
N MET A 142 5.43 7.33 4.26
CA MET A 142 5.15 8.71 3.84
C MET A 142 5.41 9.73 4.96
N ILE A 143 4.99 9.44 6.19
CA ILE A 143 5.12 10.38 7.32
C ILE A 143 6.58 10.48 7.78
N PHE A 144 7.28 9.35 7.96
CA PHE A 144 8.67 9.36 8.44
C PHE A 144 9.67 9.84 7.40
N ALA A 145 9.35 9.76 6.11
CA ALA A 145 10.19 10.30 5.05
C ALA A 145 10.20 11.83 4.97
N LEU A 146 9.27 12.51 5.66
CA LEU A 146 9.20 13.97 5.65
C LEU A 146 10.36 14.59 6.42
N LYS A 147 10.94 15.64 5.84
CA LYS A 147 12.02 16.38 6.48
C LYS A 147 11.45 17.43 7.43
N LYS A 148 12.02 17.53 8.63
CA LYS A 148 11.80 18.62 9.59
C LYS A 148 10.35 18.77 10.08
N ILE A 149 9.73 17.69 10.52
CA ILE A 149 8.40 17.71 11.15
C ILE A 149 8.52 17.48 12.67
N LYS A 150 7.73 18.21 13.46
CA LYS A 150 7.65 18.04 14.91
C LYS A 150 7.11 16.65 15.26
N ALA A 151 7.72 15.97 16.22
CA ALA A 151 7.29 14.63 16.66
C ALA A 151 5.79 14.52 17.00
N LYS A 152 5.20 15.58 17.55
CA LYS A 152 3.75 15.65 17.82
C LYS A 152 2.91 15.49 16.54
N LYS A 153 3.30 16.11 15.42
CA LYS A 153 2.59 15.97 14.14
C LYS A 153 2.72 14.54 13.61
N ILE A 154 3.92 13.95 13.70
CA ILE A 154 4.17 12.55 13.29
C ILE A 154 3.25 11.60 14.07
N LEU A 155 3.23 11.73 15.40
CA LEU A 155 2.39 10.88 16.26
C LEU A 155 0.90 11.03 15.91
N ILE A 156 0.41 12.26 15.75
CA ILE A 156 -0.98 12.51 15.34
C ILE A 156 -1.25 11.87 13.97
N GLY A 157 -0.38 12.09 12.99
CA GLY A 157 -0.50 11.54 11.65
C GLY A 157 -0.59 10.02 11.63
N LEU A 158 0.24 9.35 12.43
CA LEU A 158 0.22 7.90 12.59
C LEU A 158 -1.07 7.43 13.26
N LEU A 159 -1.51 8.09 14.35
CA LEU A 159 -2.75 7.72 15.03
C LEU A 159 -3.98 7.88 14.13
N VAL A 160 -4.10 8.97 13.37
CA VAL A 160 -5.24 9.22 12.49
C VAL A 160 -5.25 8.35 11.22
N THR A 161 -4.16 7.62 10.95
CA THR A 161 -4.06 6.72 9.79
C THR A 161 -4.04 5.25 10.22
N VAL A 162 -3.07 4.83 11.02
CA VAL A 162 -2.87 3.44 11.45
C VAL A 162 -4.09 2.90 12.21
N VAL A 163 -4.65 3.67 13.14
CA VAL A 163 -5.79 3.20 13.94
C VAL A 163 -7.03 2.98 13.06
N PRO A 164 -7.49 3.95 12.24
CA PRO A 164 -8.61 3.70 11.32
C PRO A 164 -8.34 2.59 10.31
N VAL A 165 -7.13 2.52 9.72
CA VAL A 165 -6.77 1.43 8.79
C VAL A 165 -6.93 0.06 9.45
N TYR A 166 -6.51 -0.08 10.71
CA TYR A 166 -6.65 -1.34 11.44
C TYR A 166 -8.12 -1.75 11.59
N PHE A 167 -8.96 -0.84 12.09
CA PHE A 167 -10.39 -1.11 12.30
C PHE A 167 -11.11 -1.41 10.99
N LEU A 168 -10.84 -0.62 9.94
CA LEU A 168 -11.43 -0.85 8.62
C LEU A 168 -11.00 -2.20 8.03
N ASN A 169 -9.77 -2.64 8.29
CA ASN A 169 -9.30 -3.95 7.88
C ASN A 169 -10.03 -5.08 8.63
N LEU A 170 -10.27 -4.95 9.94
CA LEU A 170 -11.05 -5.93 10.70
C LEU A 170 -12.48 -6.03 10.15
N ILE A 171 -13.13 -4.89 9.89
CA ILE A 171 -14.47 -4.83 9.29
C ILE A 171 -14.46 -5.49 7.90
N ARG A 172 -13.46 -5.18 7.07
CA ARG A 172 -13.31 -5.76 5.73
C ARG A 172 -13.18 -7.28 5.78
N ASN A 173 -12.34 -7.81 6.67
CA ASN A 173 -12.17 -9.26 6.83
C ASN A 173 -13.44 -9.93 7.37
N ALA A 174 -14.08 -9.36 8.41
CA ALA A 174 -15.35 -9.84 8.93
C ALA A 174 -16.45 -9.86 7.86
N SER A 175 -16.51 -8.82 7.03
CA SER A 175 -17.47 -8.71 5.93
C SER A 175 -17.24 -9.79 4.87
N ILE A 176 -15.98 -10.05 4.48
CA ILE A 176 -15.65 -11.11 3.53
C ILE A 176 -16.07 -12.48 4.09
N VAL A 177 -15.75 -12.78 5.36
CA VAL A 177 -16.19 -14.03 6.00
C VAL A 177 -17.70 -14.17 5.96
N TYR A 178 -18.43 -13.11 6.33
CA TYR A 178 -19.90 -13.12 6.33
C TYR A 178 -20.49 -13.40 4.94
N LEU A 179 -19.98 -12.71 3.91
CA LEU A 179 -20.44 -12.84 2.54
C LEU A 179 -20.23 -14.26 1.99
N LEU A 180 -19.09 -14.87 2.32
CA LEU A 180 -18.77 -16.24 1.89
C LEU A 180 -19.56 -17.28 2.66
N ALA A 181 -19.68 -17.11 3.98
CA ALA A 181 -20.37 -18.06 4.85
C ALA A 181 -21.86 -18.19 4.55
N ASN A 182 -22.49 -17.12 4.04
CA ASN A 182 -23.90 -17.10 3.64
C ASN A 182 -24.10 -17.30 2.13
N GLU A 183 -23.05 -17.68 1.39
CA GLU A 183 -23.09 -17.92 -0.06
C GLU A 183 -23.65 -16.73 -0.86
N ILE A 184 -23.50 -15.51 -0.34
CA ILE A 184 -24.00 -14.29 -0.99
C ILE A 184 -23.21 -14.01 -2.27
N THR A 185 -21.90 -14.28 -2.24
CA THR A 185 -21.02 -14.10 -3.37
C THR A 185 -19.79 -15.01 -3.27
N ASP A 186 -19.12 -15.22 -4.39
CA ASP A 186 -17.85 -15.93 -4.45
C ASP A 186 -16.67 -15.13 -3.87
N PHE A 187 -15.56 -15.82 -3.60
CA PHE A 187 -14.36 -15.23 -3.02
C PHE A 187 -13.77 -14.12 -3.90
N SER A 188 -13.77 -14.27 -5.23
CA SER A 188 -13.17 -13.28 -6.13
C SER A 188 -13.93 -11.97 -6.05
N THR A 189 -15.27 -12.01 -6.14
CA THR A 189 -16.10 -10.81 -6.00
C THR A 189 -15.98 -10.19 -4.60
N ALA A 190 -16.03 -10.98 -3.54
CA ALA A 190 -15.90 -10.49 -2.17
C ALA A 190 -14.54 -9.81 -1.92
N HIS A 191 -13.46 -10.42 -2.39
CA HIS A 191 -12.11 -9.95 -2.11
C HIS A 191 -11.64 -8.87 -3.08
N ASN A 192 -11.78 -9.10 -4.38
CA ASN A 192 -11.21 -8.23 -5.42
C ASN A 192 -12.08 -7.00 -5.71
N ILE A 193 -13.41 -7.12 -5.61
CA ILE A 193 -14.30 -6.00 -5.90
C ILE A 193 -14.64 -5.27 -4.60
N ILE A 194 -15.25 -5.96 -3.64
CA ILE A 194 -15.74 -5.32 -2.40
C ILE A 194 -14.56 -4.98 -1.48
N GLY A 195 -13.69 -5.96 -1.21
CA GLY A 195 -12.57 -5.79 -0.30
C GLY A 195 -11.53 -4.78 -0.79
N LYS A 196 -10.93 -5.01 -1.97
CA LYS A 196 -9.90 -4.11 -2.51
C LYS A 196 -10.48 -2.73 -2.86
N GLY A 197 -11.67 -2.67 -3.45
CA GLY A 197 -12.33 -1.41 -3.80
C GLY A 197 -12.66 -0.56 -2.57
N GLY A 198 -13.26 -1.15 -1.54
CA GLY A 198 -13.57 -0.46 -0.28
C GLY A 198 -12.31 0.04 0.43
N SER A 199 -11.27 -0.79 0.49
CA SER A 199 -9.97 -0.40 1.06
C SER A 199 -9.32 0.76 0.30
N LEU A 200 -9.37 0.76 -1.03
CA LEU A 200 -8.80 1.86 -1.84
C LEU A 200 -9.49 3.20 -1.54
N ILE A 201 -10.83 3.21 -1.50
CA ILE A 201 -11.61 4.41 -1.17
C ILE A 201 -11.26 4.90 0.23
N ALA A 202 -11.19 3.99 1.21
CA ALA A 202 -10.79 4.32 2.57
C ALA A 202 -9.39 4.93 2.64
N LEU A 203 -8.41 4.35 1.92
CA LEU A 203 -7.04 4.87 1.89
C LEU A 203 -6.97 6.28 1.29
N VAL A 204 -7.72 6.56 0.24
CA VAL A 204 -7.81 7.91 -0.34
C VAL A 204 -8.41 8.90 0.65
N ILE A 205 -9.51 8.54 1.33
CA ILE A 205 -10.12 9.39 2.37
C ILE A 205 -9.14 9.66 3.51
N LEU A 206 -8.44 8.62 4.00
CA LEU A 206 -7.46 8.76 5.07
C LEU A 206 -6.25 9.59 4.64
N LEU A 207 -5.82 9.49 3.38
CA LEU A 207 -4.80 10.38 2.82
C LEU A 207 -5.26 11.85 2.86
N LEU A 208 -6.50 12.14 2.48
CA LEU A 208 -7.06 13.49 2.54
C LEU A 208 -7.25 13.99 3.98
N ILE A 209 -7.50 13.09 4.94
CA ILE A 209 -7.59 13.44 6.35
C ILE A 209 -6.20 13.75 6.91
N VAL A 210 -5.20 12.89 6.67
CA VAL A 210 -3.86 13.09 7.24
C VAL A 210 -3.19 14.35 6.69
N THR A 211 -3.44 14.73 5.44
CA THR A 211 -2.91 15.96 4.84
C THR A 211 -3.47 17.22 5.50
N LYS A 212 -4.65 17.17 6.15
CA LYS A 212 -5.13 18.31 6.97
C LYS A 212 -4.28 18.51 8.23
N PHE A 213 -3.70 17.45 8.77
CA PHE A 213 -2.82 17.51 9.94
C PHE A 213 -1.35 17.73 9.56
N ILE A 214 -0.94 17.16 8.42
CA ILE A 214 0.42 17.20 7.87
C ILE A 214 0.35 17.65 6.41
N PRO A 215 0.12 18.95 6.13
CA PRO A 215 0.01 19.47 4.77
C PRO A 215 1.27 19.24 3.94
N GLU A 216 2.43 19.08 4.59
CA GLU A 216 3.71 18.79 3.96
C GLU A 216 3.66 17.51 3.09
N ILE A 217 2.79 16.54 3.39
CA ILE A 217 2.57 15.36 2.53
C ILE A 217 2.02 15.78 1.16
N MET A 218 1.05 16.70 1.15
CA MET A 218 0.39 17.13 -0.08
C MET A 218 1.33 17.96 -0.94
N ASP A 219 2.20 18.75 -0.33
CA ASP A 219 3.25 19.51 -1.02
C ASP A 219 4.21 18.58 -1.77
N GLU A 220 4.64 17.49 -1.13
CA GLU A 220 5.52 16.50 -1.77
C GLU A 220 4.80 15.74 -2.89
N ILE A 221 3.51 15.42 -2.73
CA ILE A 221 2.69 14.81 -3.79
C ILE A 221 2.57 15.77 -4.99
N PHE A 222 2.27 17.04 -4.77
CA PHE A 222 2.18 18.01 -5.86
C PHE A 222 3.54 18.23 -6.55
N CYS A 223 4.64 18.22 -5.79
CA CYS A 223 5.99 18.24 -6.36
C CYS A 223 6.25 17.03 -7.28
N LEU A 224 5.78 15.82 -6.92
CA LEU A 224 5.89 14.65 -7.80
C LEU A 224 5.08 14.81 -9.08
N ILE A 225 3.85 15.30 -8.97
CA ILE A 225 2.96 15.55 -10.11
C ILE A 225 3.55 16.61 -11.06
N ASP A 226 4.32 17.56 -10.51
CA ASP A 226 4.95 18.64 -11.25
C ASP A 226 6.33 18.28 -11.84
N LEU A 227 6.84 17.06 -11.62
CA LEU A 227 8.10 16.60 -12.22
C LEU A 227 8.17 16.78 -13.76
N PRO A 228 7.11 16.50 -14.55
CA PRO A 228 7.12 16.75 -15.99
C PRO A 228 7.32 18.23 -16.36
N LYS A 229 6.98 19.16 -15.46
CA LYS A 229 7.18 20.61 -15.70
C LYS A 229 8.66 21.01 -15.63
N ARG A 230 9.57 20.12 -15.20
CA ARG A 230 11.02 20.37 -15.16
C ARG A 230 11.66 20.50 -16.54
N LYS A 231 10.92 20.20 -17.63
CA LYS A 231 11.36 20.33 -19.03
C LYS A 231 12.73 19.66 -19.25
N GLY A 232 12.86 18.40 -18.86
CA GLY A 232 14.03 17.59 -19.16
C GLY A 232 14.12 17.26 -20.66
N PRO A 233 15.23 16.64 -21.11
CA PRO A 233 15.36 16.16 -22.48
C PRO A 233 14.15 15.37 -23.00
N LEU A 234 13.58 14.46 -22.21
CA LEU A 234 12.43 13.65 -22.61
C LEU A 234 11.18 14.52 -22.79
N GLU A 235 10.86 15.38 -21.81
CA GLU A 235 9.68 16.25 -21.87
C GLU A 235 9.76 17.26 -23.02
N LYS A 236 10.97 17.73 -23.36
CA LYS A 236 11.18 18.60 -24.53
C LYS A 236 10.92 17.87 -25.86
N ILE A 237 11.25 16.58 -25.95
CA ILE A 237 10.94 15.78 -27.15
C ILE A 237 9.43 15.64 -27.33
N PHE A 238 8.69 15.36 -26.24
CA PHE A 238 7.23 15.26 -26.29
C PHE A 238 6.55 16.60 -26.54
N SER A 239 7.07 17.70 -25.97
CA SER A 239 6.55 19.06 -26.20
C SER A 239 6.81 19.60 -27.60
N ARG A 240 7.77 19.06 -28.35
CA ARG A 240 8.05 19.44 -29.75
C ARG A 240 7.19 18.69 -30.77
N LYS A 241 6.49 17.63 -30.34
CA LYS A 241 5.58 16.83 -31.18
C LYS A 241 4.11 17.27 -31.06
N LYS A 242 3.82 18.27 -30.22
CA LYS A 242 2.55 19.01 -30.18
C LYS A 242 2.76 20.36 -30.87
#